data_AF-A0A662FC70-F1
#
_entry.id   AF-A0A662FC70-F1
#
_cell.length_a   1.000
_cell.length_b   1.000
_cell.length_c   1.000
_cell.angle_alpha   90.00
_cell.angle_beta   90.00
_cell.angle_gamma   90.00
#
_symmetry.space_group_name_H-M   'P 1'
#
loop_
_entity.id
_entity.type
_entity.pdbx_description
1 polymer ?
#
loop_
_entity_poly.entity_id
_entity_poly.type
_entity_poly.pdbx_seq_one_letter_code
_entity_poly.pdbx_strand_id
1 'polypeptide(L)' 'MEIKISKEVLRKLDKVSKLLCIKKEEIIDRAILLYLDSIKKYLDLKQELKGWDILSDEALFNFEKAL' A
#
# COMPACT_ATOMS: atom_id res chain seq x y z
N MET A 1 6.20 -12.66 -19.48
CA MET A 1 7.00 -11.59 -18.85
C MET A 1 7.66 -12.20 -17.62
N GLU A 2 8.97 -12.38 -17.63
CA GLU A 2 9.68 -12.97 -16.48
C GLU A 2 10.03 -11.87 -15.48
N ILE A 3 9.59 -12.02 -14.22
CA ILE A 3 9.91 -11.09 -13.14
C ILE A 3 11.28 -11.48 -12.58
N LYS A 4 12.27 -10.59 -12.71
CA LYS A 4 13.58 -10.79 -12.08
C LYS A 4 13.49 -10.52 -10.57
N ILE A 5 13.46 -11.60 -9.78
CA ILE A 5 13.53 -11.54 -8.32
C ILE A 5 15.01 -11.57 -7.89
N SER A 6 15.38 -10.73 -6.93
CA SER A 6 16.75 -10.71 -6.42
C SER A 6 17.11 -12.02 -5.70
N LYS A 7 18.40 -12.39 -5.75
CA LYS A 7 18.89 -13.60 -5.05
C LYS A 7 18.62 -13.55 -3.55
N GLU A 8 18.61 -12.36 -2.95
CA GLU A 8 18.32 -12.19 -1.53
C GLU A 8 16.85 -12.52 -1.21
N VAL A 9 15.92 -12.02 -2.03
CA VAL A 9 14.49 -12.28 -1.87
C VAL A 9 14.20 -13.77 -2.05
N LEU A 10 14.83 -14.43 -3.04
CA LEU A 10 14.71 -15.88 -3.22
C LEU A 10 15.19 -16.67 -1.98
N ARG A 11 16.33 -16.28 -1.38
CA ARG A 11 16.83 -16.91 -0.14
C ARG A 11 15.88 -16.71 1.04
N LYS A 12 15.27 -15.54 1.16
CA LYS A 12 14.27 -15.27 2.21
C LYS A 12 13.00 -16.08 1.97
N LEU A 13 12.53 -16.14 0.72
CA LEU A 13 11.37 -16.93 0.32
C LEU A 13 11.58 -18.43 0.61
N ASP A 14 12.77 -18.97 0.34
CA ASP A 14 13.13 -20.35 0.69
C ASP A 14 13.02 -20.61 2.20
N LYS A 15 13.55 -19.69 3.01
CA LYS A 15 13.50 -19.82 4.48
C LYS A 15 12.06 -19.79 4.99
N VAL A 16 11.26 -18.84 4.50
CA VAL A 16 9.85 -18.68 4.92
C VAL A 16 9.01 -19.86 4.46
N SER A 17 9.19 -20.32 3.21
CA SER A 17 8.51 -21.49 2.67
C SER A 17 8.78 -22.74 3.50
N LYS A 18 10.04 -22.98 3.88
CA LYS A 18 10.42 -24.10 4.75
C LYS A 18 9.88 -23.96 6.17
N LEU A 19 9.96 -22.76 6.76
CA LEU A 19 9.53 -22.49 8.12
C LEU A 19 8.02 -22.67 8.30
N LEU A 20 7.24 -22.19 7.33
CA LEU A 20 5.78 -22.19 7.39
C LEU A 20 5.15 -23.42 6.72
N CYS A 21 5.96 -24.26 6.05
CA CYS A 21 5.51 -25.38 5.22
C CYS A 21 4.50 -24.96 4.13
N ILE A 22 4.65 -23.75 3.59
CA ILE A 22 3.81 -23.19 2.52
C ILE A 22 4.62 -23.17 1.21
N LYS A 23 3.96 -23.42 0.08
CA LYS A 23 4.57 -23.32 -1.25
C LYS A 23 5.00 -21.89 -1.56
N LYS A 24 6.12 -21.74 -2.27
CA LYS A 24 6.68 -20.42 -2.60
C LYS A 24 5.73 -19.60 -3.46
N GLU A 25 5.07 -20.27 -4.39
CA GLU A 25 4.09 -19.67 -5.32
C GLU A 25 2.94 -19.04 -4.52
N GLU A 26 2.42 -19.77 -3.53
CA GLU A 26 1.34 -19.28 -2.67
C GLU A 26 1.77 -18.08 -1.81
N ILE A 27 3.01 -18.08 -1.32
CA ILE A 27 3.57 -16.92 -0.59
C ILE A 27 3.67 -15.70 -1.52
N ILE A 28 4.14 -15.89 -2.74
CA ILE A 28 4.28 -14.82 -3.73
C ILE A 28 2.90 -14.25 -4.07
N ASP A 29 1.92 -15.10 -4.39
CA ASP A 29 0.58 -14.66 -4.77
C ASP A 29 -0.07 -13.85 -3.65
N ARG A 30 0.00 -14.36 -2.40
CA ARG A 30 -0.52 -13.65 -1.24
C ARG A 30 0.20 -12.31 -1.00
N ALA A 31 1.53 -12.29 -1.14
CA ALA A 31 2.30 -11.06 -0.96
C ALA A 31 1.93 -10.00 -2.00
N ILE A 32 1.75 -10.40 -3.27
CA ILE A 32 1.33 -9.50 -4.34
C ILE A 32 -0.06 -8.93 -4.07
N LEU A 33 -1.04 -9.78 -3.74
CA LEU A 33 -2.41 -9.35 -3.44
C LEU A 33 -2.44 -8.36 -2.27
N LEU A 34 -1.70 -8.66 -1.20
CA LEU A 34 -1.63 -7.80 -0.03
C LEU A 34 -0.96 -6.45 -0.33
N TYR A 35 0.08 -6.45 -1.16
CA TYR A 35 0.73 -5.21 -1.57
C TYR A 35 -0.15 -4.36 -2.50
N LEU A 36 -0.86 -4.98 -3.44
CA LEU A 36 -1.82 -4.27 -4.31
C LEU A 36 -2.95 -3.63 -3.50
N ASP A 37 -3.50 -4.32 -2.50
CA ASP A 37 -4.49 -3.75 -1.59
C ASP A 37 -3.92 -2.57 -0.80
N SER A 38 -2.67 -2.69 -0.31
CA SER A 38 -2.00 -1.60 0.41
C SER A 38 -1.78 -0.37 -0.46
N ILE A 39 -1.43 -0.54 -1.75
CA ILE A 39 -1.27 0.56 -2.70
C ILE A 39 -2.61 1.29 -2.88
N LYS A 40 -3.70 0.53 -3.05
CA LYS A 40 -5.04 1.12 -3.20
C LYS A 40 -5.40 1.96 -1.98
N LYS A 41 -5.26 1.40 -0.78
CA LYS A 41 -5.53 2.10 0.49
C LYS A 41 -4.70 3.37 0.64
N TYR A 42 -3.42 3.33 0.24
CA TYR A 42 -2.57 4.51 0.27
C TYR A 42 -3.05 5.60 -0.70
N LEU A 43 -3.49 5.22 -1.90
CA LEU A 43 -4.04 6.17 -2.87
C LEU A 43 -5.35 6.78 -2.39
N ASP A 44 -6.23 5.97 -1.79
CA ASP A 44 -7.50 6.42 -1.22
C ASP A 44 -7.25 7.43 -0.09
N LEU A 45 -6.36 7.09 0.86
CA LEU A 45 -5.95 7.99 1.93
C LEU A 45 -5.36 9.31 1.39
N LYS A 46 -4.54 9.24 0.34
CA LYS A 46 -3.96 10.44 -0.27
C LYS A 46 -5.03 11.34 -0.91
N GLN A 47 -6.08 10.75 -1.48
CA GLN A 47 -7.21 11.53 -2.01
C GLN A 47 -8.04 12.15 -0.88
N GLU A 48 -8.29 11.38 0.18
CA GLU A 48 -8.99 11.88 1.37
C GLU A 48 -8.25 13.10 1.93
N LEU A 49 -6.96 13.00 2.23
CA LEU A 49 -6.17 14.11 2.78
C LEU A 49 -6.24 15.38 1.93
N LYS A 50 -6.21 15.25 0.59
CA LYS A 50 -6.40 16.41 -0.30
C LYS A 50 -7.79 17.03 -0.17
N GLY A 51 -8.82 16.20 0.00
CA GLY A 51 -10.18 16.69 0.27
C GLY A 51 -10.27 17.42 1.59
N TRP A 52 -9.59 16.92 2.63
CA TRP A 52 -9.48 17.60 3.92
C TRP A 52 -8.79 18.96 3.82
N ASP A 53 -7.68 19.06 3.08
CA ASP A 53 -6.99 20.33 2.85
C ASP A 53 -7.94 21.36 2.21
N ILE A 54 -8.64 20.99 1.14
CA ILE A 54 -9.59 21.88 0.44
C ILE A 54 -10.71 22.34 1.36
N LEU A 55 -11.32 21.42 2.11
CA LEU A 55 -12.40 21.75 3.05
C LEU A 55 -11.90 22.64 4.19
N SER A 56 -10.67 22.45 4.63
CA SER A 56 -10.07 23.28 5.67
C SER A 56 -9.83 24.72 5.20
N ASP A 57 -9.34 24.90 3.97
CA ASP A 57 -9.16 26.21 3.35
C ASP A 57 -10.51 26.92 3.16
N GLU A 58 -11.53 26.19 2.69
CA GLU A 58 -12.89 26.73 2.53
C GLU A 58 -13.49 27.16 3.87
N ALA A 59 -13.35 26.32 4.91
CA ALA A 59 -13.85 26.63 6.24
C ALA A 59 -13.18 27.88 6.81
N LEU A 60 -11.86 28.02 6.63
CA LEU A 60 -11.11 29.21 7.05
C LEU A 60 -11.61 30.46 6.32
N PHE A 61 -11.72 30.40 5.00
CA PHE A 61 -12.19 31.52 4.20
C PHE A 61 -13.61 31.99 4.58
N ASN A 62 -14.52 31.04 4.85
CA ASN A 62 -15.88 31.35 5.29
C ASN A 62 -15.90 31.96 6.70
N PHE A 63 -15.03 31.48 7.60
CA PHE A 63 -14.89 32.05 8.94
C PHE A 63 -14.40 33.50 8.88
N GLU A 64 -13.37 33.78 8.07
CA GLU A 64 -12.83 35.14 7.90
C GLU A 64 -13.86 36.12 7.33
N LYS A 65 -14.74 35.66 6.44
CA LYS A 65 -15.85 36.47 5.89
C LYS A 65 -16.96 36.77 6.88
N ALA A 66 -17.11 35.96 7.93
CA ALA A 66 -18.13 36.12 8.94
C ALA A 66 -17.71 37.06 10.08
N LEU A 67 -16.46 37.51 10.08
CA LEU A 67 -15.89 38.51 11.00
C LEU A 67 -16.11 39.94 10.47
#